data_AF-A0A6C0DAT9-F1
#
_entry.id   AF-A0A6C0DAT9-F1
#
_cell.length_a   1.000
_cell.length_b   1.000
_cell.length_c   1.000
_cell.angle_alpha   90.00
_cell.angle_beta   90.00
_cell.angle_gamma   90.00
#
_symmetry.space_group_name_H-M   'P 1'
#
loop_
_entity.id
_entity.type
_entity.pdbx_description
1 polymer ?
#
loop_
_entity_poly.entity_id
_entity_poly.type
_entity_poly.pdbx_seq_one_letter_code
_entity_poly.pdbx_strand_id
1 'polypeptide(L)'
;MWHMCIMFGALLVLAALLIHWKPRVQLETEEGFTVAAVNPTLVPACTARSEAAQRLLARVATMPAGGENTDADELRLLVSKVCCMEADISSPAAGVIRTLSLQFRTSHDMDVASTIVGNCRAAVLQNRDIELIQDKFSTRGHELIGRLIGSKDAHDDFDAVLKRLQWAMTSFCKVPAPNMQTPPGPRDAAYWESNDTADLSQYQGVSALPK
;
A
#
# COMPACT_ATOMS: atom_id res chain seq x y z
N MET A 1 -6.60 28.04 -50.90
CA MET A 1 -5.60 28.22 -49.83
C MET A 1 -6.15 28.92 -48.60
N TRP A 2 -6.79 30.09 -48.73
CA TRP A 2 -7.29 30.87 -47.58
C TRP A 2 -8.26 30.12 -46.64
N HIS A 3 -9.21 29.35 -47.20
CA HIS A 3 -10.15 28.57 -46.38
C HIS A 3 -9.50 27.42 -45.59
N MET A 4 -8.38 26.85 -46.07
CA MET A 4 -7.66 25.82 -45.30
C MET A 4 -6.95 26.42 -44.08
N CYS A 5 -6.43 27.65 -44.17
CA CYS A 5 -5.79 28.31 -43.04
C CYS A 5 -6.79 28.63 -41.92
N ILE A 6 -8.01 29.05 -42.27
CA ILE A 6 -9.07 29.36 -41.29
C ILE A 6 -9.52 28.10 -40.54
N MET A 7 -9.74 26.99 -41.25
CA MET A 7 -10.13 25.72 -40.66
C MET A 7 -9.08 25.18 -39.67
N PHE A 8 -7.79 25.29 -40.03
CA PHE A 8 -6.71 24.83 -39.18
C PHE A 8 -6.57 25.68 -37.91
N GLY A 9 -6.73 27.00 -38.03
CA GLY A 9 -6.76 27.90 -36.88
C GLY A 9 -7.92 27.61 -35.93
N ALA A 10 -9.13 27.37 -36.45
CA ALA A 10 -10.29 27.03 -35.64
C ALA A 10 -10.12 25.70 -34.89
N LEU A 11 -9.53 24.68 -35.53
CA LEU A 11 -9.23 23.39 -34.89
C LEU A 11 -8.23 23.51 -33.74
N LEU A 12 -7.18 24.33 -33.89
CA LEU A 12 -6.19 24.55 -32.83
C LEU A 12 -6.80 25.25 -31.61
N VAL A 13 -7.67 26.24 -31.83
CA VAL A 13 -8.38 26.93 -30.75
C VAL A 13 -9.34 25.98 -30.03
N LEU A 14 -10.05 25.14 -30.77
CA LEU A 14 -10.96 24.15 -30.19
C LEU A 14 -10.21 23.09 -29.37
N ALA A 15 -9.07 22.61 -29.85
CA ALA A 15 -8.21 21.68 -29.12
C ALA A 15 -7.64 22.31 -27.83
N ALA A 16 -7.19 23.57 -27.88
CA ALA A 16 -6.73 24.29 -26.70
C ALA A 16 -7.85 24.49 -25.67
N LEU A 17 -9.05 24.83 -26.12
CA LEU A 17 -10.23 24.93 -25.26
C LEU A 17 -10.57 23.60 -24.59
N LEU A 18 -10.55 22.48 -25.33
CA LEU A 18 -10.82 21.15 -24.76
C LEU A 18 -9.78 20.73 -23.71
N ILE A 19 -8.51 21.13 -23.88
CA ILE A 19 -7.45 20.87 -22.90
C ILE A 19 -7.67 21.74 -21.64
N HIS A 20 -8.06 23.00 -21.80
CA HIS A 20 -8.32 23.91 -20.67
C HIS A 20 -9.63 23.66 -19.93
N TRP A 21 -10.65 23.17 -20.63
CA TRP A 21 -11.96 22.84 -20.07
C TRP A 21 -12.04 21.42 -19.55
N LYS A 22 -10.94 20.65 -19.60
CA LYS A 22 -10.89 19.37 -18.90
C LYS A 22 -11.20 19.67 -17.44
N PRO A 23 -12.35 19.20 -16.89
CA PRO A 23 -12.75 19.54 -15.54
C PRO A 23 -11.61 19.11 -14.64
N ARG A 24 -10.94 20.09 -14.03
CA ARG A 24 -10.02 19.79 -12.95
C ARG A 24 -10.90 19.15 -11.90
N VAL A 25 -10.68 17.86 -11.65
CA VAL A 25 -11.26 17.19 -10.48
C VAL A 25 -10.83 18.04 -9.29
N GLN A 26 -11.73 18.88 -8.79
CA GLN A 26 -11.52 19.62 -7.58
C GLN A 26 -11.47 18.57 -6.48
N LEU A 27 -10.26 18.24 -6.02
CA LEU A 27 -10.11 17.70 -4.68
C LEU A 27 -10.52 18.85 -3.75
N GLU A 28 -11.78 18.85 -3.33
CA GLU A 28 -12.24 19.68 -2.22
C GLU A 28 -11.32 19.38 -1.03
N THR A 29 -10.41 20.30 -0.80
CA THR A 29 -9.57 20.38 0.39
C THR A 29 -10.38 21.17 1.41
N GLU A 30 -11.45 20.55 1.92
CA GLU A 30 -11.88 20.92 3.26
C GLU A 30 -10.81 20.40 4.21
N GLU A 31 -10.17 21.32 4.94
CA GLU A 31 -9.31 20.98 6.07
C GLU A 31 -10.18 20.46 7.22
N GLY A 32 -10.75 19.28 7.02
CA GLY A 32 -11.16 18.37 8.05
C GLY A 32 -10.30 17.12 7.92
N PHE A 33 -10.11 16.38 8.99
CA PHE A 33 -9.54 15.02 8.96
C PHE A 33 -10.47 14.02 8.24
N THR A 34 -11.16 14.45 7.18
CA THR A 34 -12.02 13.65 6.33
C THR A 34 -11.14 13.06 5.24
N VAL A 35 -10.69 11.82 5.45
CA VAL A 35 -10.23 10.97 4.33
C VAL A 35 -11.29 11.05 3.24
N ALA A 36 -10.89 11.46 2.03
CA ALA A 36 -11.80 11.64 0.91
C ALA A 36 -12.81 10.49 0.86
N ALA A 37 -14.10 10.82 0.80
CA ALA A 37 -15.18 9.85 0.69
C ALA A 37 -15.10 9.17 -0.69
N VAL A 38 -14.20 8.20 -0.82
CA VAL A 38 -14.10 7.35 -2.00
C VAL A 38 -15.33 6.46 -2.03
N ASN A 39 -15.99 6.45 -3.18
CA ASN A 39 -17.10 5.55 -3.45
C ASN A 39 -16.63 4.09 -3.19
N PRO A 40 -17.22 3.36 -2.23
CA PRO A 40 -16.77 2.00 -1.88
C PRO A 40 -16.96 1.00 -3.03
N THR A 41 -17.77 1.34 -4.03
CA THR A 41 -17.98 0.53 -5.23
C THR A 41 -16.96 0.81 -6.34
N LEU A 42 -16.26 1.95 -6.28
CA LEU A 42 -15.28 2.31 -7.30
C LEU A 42 -13.95 1.61 -7.00
N VAL A 43 -13.66 0.57 -7.77
CA VAL A 43 -12.41 -0.17 -7.66
C VAL A 43 -11.27 0.62 -8.32
N PRO A 44 -10.15 0.88 -7.63
CA PRO A 44 -9.03 1.62 -8.20
C PRO A 44 -8.30 0.82 -9.29
N ALA A 45 -7.71 1.54 -10.25
CA ALA A 45 -7.00 0.95 -11.39
C ALA A 45 -5.84 0.02 -11.02
N CYS A 46 -5.31 0.12 -9.79
CA CYS A 46 -4.26 -0.78 -9.31
C CYS A 46 -4.70 -2.25 -9.24
N THR A 47 -6.00 -2.50 -9.00
CA THR A 47 -6.57 -3.86 -8.96
C THR A 47 -6.55 -4.54 -10.33
N ALA A 48 -6.60 -3.75 -11.42
CA ALA A 48 -6.55 -4.27 -12.78
C ALA A 48 -5.21 -4.98 -13.10
N ARG A 49 -4.17 -4.79 -12.28
CA ARG A 49 -2.86 -5.43 -12.45
C ARG A 49 -2.80 -6.88 -11.97
N SER A 50 -3.83 -7.35 -11.25
CA SER A 50 -3.91 -8.70 -10.70
C SER A 50 -5.21 -9.38 -11.11
N GLU A 51 -5.11 -10.41 -11.96
CA GLU A 51 -6.26 -11.22 -12.36
C GLU A 51 -6.95 -11.86 -11.15
N ALA A 52 -6.18 -12.37 -10.19
CA ALA A 52 -6.71 -12.95 -8.95
C ALA A 52 -7.51 -11.93 -8.13
N ALA A 53 -7.06 -10.66 -8.07
CA ALA A 53 -7.82 -9.60 -7.43
C ALA A 53 -9.13 -9.31 -8.18
N GLN A 54 -9.11 -9.29 -9.51
CA GLN A 54 -10.31 -9.09 -10.31
C GLN A 54 -11.32 -10.23 -10.11
N ARG A 55 -10.87 -11.49 -10.11
CA ARG A 55 -11.73 -12.66 -9.83
C ARG A 55 -12.35 -12.57 -8.44
N LEU A 56 -11.56 -12.22 -7.43
CA LEU A 56 -12.03 -12.06 -6.06
C LEU A 56 -13.05 -10.92 -5.93
N LEU A 57 -12.77 -9.76 -6.52
CA LEU A 57 -13.68 -8.61 -6.51
C LEU A 57 -14.96 -8.87 -7.29
N ALA A 58 -14.91 -9.65 -8.37
CA ALA A 58 -16.10 -10.05 -9.13
C ALA A 58 -17.07 -10.89 -8.28
N ARG A 59 -16.56 -11.74 -7.36
CA ARG A 59 -17.39 -12.54 -6.45
C ARG A 59 -18.19 -11.68 -5.46
N VAL A 60 -17.65 -10.53 -5.08
CA VAL A 60 -18.34 -9.59 -4.18
C VAL A 60 -19.04 -8.47 -4.94
N ALA A 61 -18.92 -8.36 -6.25
CA ALA A 61 -19.44 -7.20 -7.01
C ALA A 61 -20.96 -7.01 -6.88
N THR A 62 -21.73 -8.09 -6.70
CA THR A 62 -23.20 -8.05 -6.56
C THR A 62 -23.66 -7.79 -5.13
N MET A 63 -22.77 -7.82 -4.15
CA MET A 63 -23.12 -7.56 -2.75
C MET A 63 -23.39 -6.06 -2.55
N PRO A 64 -24.47 -5.66 -1.86
CA PRO A 64 -24.77 -4.25 -1.64
C PRO A 64 -23.62 -3.55 -0.90
N ALA A 65 -23.30 -2.33 -1.32
CA ALA A 65 -22.36 -1.45 -0.62
C ALA A 65 -23.14 -0.53 0.32
N GLY A 66 -22.65 -0.37 1.56
CA GLY A 66 -23.35 0.32 2.64
C GLY A 66 -24.51 -0.48 3.26
N GLY A 67 -24.61 -0.47 4.60
CA GLY A 67 -25.65 -1.16 5.38
C GLY A 67 -25.08 -1.95 6.57
N GLU A 68 -25.82 -2.94 7.06
CA GLU A 68 -25.39 -3.88 8.13
C GLU A 68 -24.20 -4.77 7.70
N ASN A 69 -24.00 -4.97 6.40
CA ASN A 69 -22.99 -5.89 5.88
C ASN A 69 -21.73 -5.14 5.42
N THR A 70 -21.01 -4.56 6.38
CA THR A 70 -19.77 -3.79 6.15
C THR A 70 -18.59 -4.65 5.68
N ASP A 71 -18.68 -5.97 5.84
CA ASP A 71 -17.60 -6.91 5.55
C ASP A 71 -17.25 -6.92 4.05
N ALA A 72 -18.24 -6.80 3.16
CA ALA A 72 -17.99 -6.79 1.71
C ALA A 72 -17.25 -5.51 1.27
N ASP A 73 -17.61 -4.36 1.84
CA ASP A 73 -16.91 -3.10 1.61
C ASP A 73 -15.49 -3.13 2.18
N GLU A 74 -15.32 -3.73 3.35
CA GLU A 74 -14.00 -3.93 3.95
C GLU A 74 -13.12 -4.83 3.07
N LEU A 75 -13.66 -5.94 2.55
CA LEU A 75 -12.91 -6.85 1.67
C LEU A 75 -12.51 -6.15 0.36
N ARG A 76 -13.41 -5.38 -0.26
CA ARG A 76 -13.07 -4.58 -1.45
C ARG A 76 -11.94 -3.60 -1.19
N LEU A 77 -12.00 -2.90 -0.06
CA LEU A 77 -10.98 -1.94 0.34
C LEU A 77 -9.65 -2.64 0.65
N LEU A 78 -9.68 -3.78 1.35
CA LEU A 78 -8.51 -4.58 1.69
C LEU A 78 -7.77 -5.05 0.42
N VAL A 79 -8.49 -5.64 -0.53
CA VAL A 79 -7.91 -6.09 -1.81
C VAL A 79 -7.34 -4.91 -2.60
N SER A 80 -8.06 -3.78 -2.61
CA SER A 80 -7.61 -2.54 -3.25
C SER A 80 -6.32 -2.01 -2.65
N LYS A 81 -6.19 -2.02 -1.31
CA LYS A 81 -4.96 -1.64 -0.60
C LYS A 81 -3.79 -2.52 -0.98
N VAL A 82 -3.95 -3.84 -0.92
CA VAL A 82 -2.87 -4.78 -1.25
C VAL A 82 -2.38 -4.56 -2.69
N CYS A 83 -3.31 -4.39 -3.65
CA CYS A 83 -2.96 -4.15 -5.05
C CYS A 83 -2.28 -2.78 -5.27
N CYS A 84 -2.77 -1.73 -4.62
CA CYS A 84 -2.21 -0.39 -4.75
C CYS A 84 -0.85 -0.26 -4.07
N MET A 85 -0.63 -0.92 -2.93
CA MET A 85 0.69 -1.02 -2.31
C MET A 85 1.67 -1.74 -3.22
N GLU A 86 1.30 -2.90 -3.81
CA GLU A 86 2.14 -3.59 -4.80
C GLU A 86 2.50 -2.66 -5.97
N ALA A 87 1.53 -1.91 -6.48
CA ALA A 87 1.73 -1.03 -7.63
C ALA A 87 2.66 0.14 -7.32
N ASP A 88 2.57 0.74 -6.13
CA ASP A 88 3.43 1.86 -5.73
C ASP A 88 4.84 1.39 -5.33
N ILE A 89 4.97 0.20 -4.73
CA ILE A 89 6.27 -0.40 -4.41
C ILE A 89 7.02 -0.81 -5.68
N SER A 90 6.33 -1.48 -6.62
CA SER A 90 6.93 -1.98 -7.87
C SER A 90 7.14 -0.89 -8.93
N SER A 91 6.64 0.32 -8.73
CA SER A 91 6.77 1.44 -9.68
C SER A 91 7.44 2.65 -9.01
N PRO A 92 8.78 2.64 -8.87
CA PRO A 92 9.50 3.69 -8.13
C PRO A 92 9.28 5.10 -8.72
N ALA A 93 9.09 5.22 -10.02
CA ALA A 93 8.87 6.50 -10.69
C ALA A 93 7.52 7.14 -10.32
N ALA A 94 6.54 6.36 -9.88
CA ALA A 94 5.17 6.82 -9.68
C ALA A 94 4.89 7.40 -8.29
N GLY A 95 5.86 7.41 -7.36
CA GLY A 95 5.58 7.97 -6.02
C GLY A 95 4.68 7.06 -5.17
N VAL A 96 4.27 7.60 -4.02
CA VAL A 96 3.20 7.04 -3.18
C VAL A 96 1.88 7.66 -3.63
N ILE A 97 1.45 7.46 -4.87
CA ILE A 97 0.30 8.20 -5.42
C ILE A 97 -0.99 7.39 -5.28
N ARG A 98 -0.95 6.08 -5.53
CA ARG A 98 -2.17 5.26 -5.60
C ARG A 98 -2.69 4.89 -4.22
N THR A 99 -1.80 4.83 -3.24
CA THR A 99 -2.12 4.52 -1.84
C THR A 99 -2.57 5.72 -1.01
N LEU A 100 -2.27 6.96 -1.43
CA LEU A 100 -2.68 8.18 -0.72
C LEU A 100 -4.19 8.39 -0.65
N SER A 101 -4.91 8.00 -1.70
CA SER A 101 -6.36 8.16 -1.77
C SER A 101 -7.13 7.05 -1.05
N LEU A 102 -6.44 6.05 -0.48
CA LEU A 102 -7.10 4.91 0.15
C LEU A 102 -7.51 5.22 1.59
N GLN A 103 -8.70 4.75 1.97
CA GLN A 103 -9.27 5.01 3.28
C GLN A 103 -8.68 4.10 4.37
N PHE A 104 -8.51 4.66 5.57
CA PHE A 104 -8.18 3.93 6.80
C PHE A 104 -9.48 3.46 7.47
N ARG A 105 -10.05 2.35 6.98
CA ARG A 105 -11.38 1.87 7.38
C ARG A 105 -11.45 0.36 7.62
N THR A 106 -10.37 -0.38 7.41
CA THR A 106 -10.39 -1.82 7.72
C THR A 106 -10.10 -1.99 9.21
N SER A 107 -10.76 -2.95 9.85
CA SER A 107 -10.68 -3.19 11.31
C SER A 107 -9.25 -3.45 11.83
N HIS A 108 -8.34 -3.88 10.95
CA HIS A 108 -6.96 -4.21 11.25
C HIS A 108 -5.95 -3.19 10.69
N ASP A 109 -6.42 -2.01 10.26
CA ASP A 109 -5.53 -0.92 9.90
C ASP A 109 -4.79 -0.42 11.15
N MET A 110 -3.48 -0.63 11.21
CA MET A 110 -2.60 -0.01 12.20
C MET A 110 -1.90 1.23 11.63
N ASP A 111 -1.58 1.19 10.34
CA ASP A 111 -0.90 2.24 9.59
C ASP A 111 -1.61 2.52 8.28
N VAL A 112 -1.51 3.76 7.80
CA VAL A 112 -2.01 4.13 6.47
C VAL A 112 -1.17 3.41 5.42
N ALA A 113 -1.80 2.86 4.38
CA ALA A 113 -1.10 2.15 3.29
C ALA A 113 0.01 3.01 2.66
N SER A 114 -0.19 4.32 2.53
CA SER A 114 0.83 5.26 2.04
C SER A 114 2.05 5.34 2.96
N THR A 115 1.87 5.25 4.28
CA THR A 115 2.97 5.23 5.26
C THR A 115 3.79 3.96 5.14
N ILE A 116 3.13 2.81 4.98
CA ILE A 116 3.81 1.52 4.74
C ILE A 116 4.68 1.60 3.48
N VAL A 117 4.11 2.09 2.37
CA VAL A 117 4.86 2.28 1.12
C VAL A 117 5.98 3.31 1.29
N GLY A 118 5.75 4.42 2.00
CA GLY A 118 6.77 5.42 2.30
C GLY A 118 7.96 4.81 3.05
N ASN A 119 7.70 4.06 4.12
CA ASN A 119 8.72 3.38 4.92
C ASN A 119 9.45 2.30 4.12
N CYS A 120 8.74 1.58 3.27
CA CYS A 120 9.33 0.64 2.31
C CYS A 120 10.35 1.34 1.41
N ARG A 121 9.95 2.47 0.80
CA ARG A 121 10.80 3.21 -0.13
C ARG A 121 11.95 3.94 0.54
N ALA A 122 11.78 4.32 1.80
CA ALA A 122 12.85 4.85 2.64
C ALA A 122 13.80 3.76 3.16
N ALA A 123 13.55 2.48 2.82
CA ALA A 123 14.32 1.33 3.28
C ALA A 123 14.43 1.30 4.82
N VAL A 124 13.29 1.50 5.50
CA VAL A 124 13.18 1.47 6.96
C VAL A 124 12.53 0.17 7.47
N LEU A 125 11.81 -0.54 6.60
CA LEU A 125 11.11 -1.78 6.99
C LEU A 125 12.08 -2.95 7.17
N GLN A 126 12.01 -3.61 8.32
CA GLN A 126 12.71 -4.86 8.58
C GLN A 126 11.91 -6.06 8.06
N ASN A 127 12.56 -7.22 7.88
CA ASN A 127 11.86 -8.44 7.45
C ASN A 127 10.69 -8.80 8.38
N ARG A 128 10.85 -8.60 9.69
CA ARG A 128 9.80 -8.81 10.68
C ARG A 128 8.59 -7.90 10.42
N ASP A 129 8.81 -6.65 10.04
CA ASP A 129 7.71 -5.72 9.75
C ASP A 129 6.94 -6.17 8.50
N ILE A 130 7.65 -6.63 7.47
CA ILE A 130 7.04 -7.19 6.25
C ILE A 130 6.17 -8.40 6.58
N GLU A 131 6.66 -9.33 7.40
CA GLU A 131 5.91 -10.50 7.85
C GLU A 131 4.67 -10.11 8.65
N LEU A 132 4.79 -9.17 9.60
CA LEU A 132 3.66 -8.68 10.39
C LEU A 132 2.61 -7.98 9.54
N ILE A 133 3.04 -7.19 8.55
CA ILE A 133 2.12 -6.53 7.61
C ILE A 133 1.37 -7.59 6.79
N GLN A 134 2.07 -8.59 6.25
CA GLN A 134 1.46 -9.67 5.49
C GLN A 134 0.48 -10.49 6.32
N ASP A 135 0.86 -10.88 7.53
CA ASP A 135 0.04 -11.70 8.43
C ASP A 135 -1.28 -11.01 8.80
N LYS A 136 -1.24 -9.70 9.04
CA LYS A 136 -2.45 -8.89 9.31
C LYS A 136 -3.41 -8.87 8.12
N PHE A 137 -2.91 -8.56 6.92
CA PHE A 137 -3.75 -8.56 5.71
C PHE A 137 -4.27 -9.97 5.40
N SER A 138 -3.46 -11.00 5.61
CA SER A 138 -3.83 -12.40 5.44
C SER A 138 -4.97 -12.80 6.37
N THR A 139 -4.76 -12.64 7.68
CA THR A 139 -5.72 -13.03 8.71
C THR A 139 -7.08 -12.37 8.48
N ARG A 140 -7.10 -11.04 8.29
CA ARG A 140 -8.35 -10.32 8.09
C ARG A 140 -9.03 -10.67 6.76
N GLY A 141 -8.26 -10.78 5.69
CA GLY A 141 -8.83 -11.12 4.39
C GLY A 141 -9.43 -12.52 4.36
N HIS A 142 -8.75 -13.51 4.97
CA HIS A 142 -9.29 -14.87 5.10
C HIS A 142 -10.54 -14.92 5.98
N GLU A 143 -10.59 -14.15 7.07
CA GLU A 143 -11.79 -14.04 7.92
C GLU A 143 -12.98 -13.49 7.11
N LEU A 144 -12.77 -12.40 6.37
CA LEU A 144 -13.80 -11.77 5.53
C LEU A 144 -14.27 -12.71 4.41
N ILE A 145 -13.33 -13.39 3.73
CA ILE A 145 -13.65 -14.36 2.67
C ILE A 145 -14.44 -15.53 3.24
N GLY A 146 -14.06 -16.04 4.42
CA GLY A 146 -14.77 -17.12 5.10
C GLY A 146 -16.22 -16.77 5.44
N ARG A 147 -16.48 -15.52 5.85
CA ARG A 147 -17.83 -15.03 6.17
C ARG A 147 -18.69 -14.74 4.93
N LEU A 148 -18.09 -14.17 3.89
CA LEU A 148 -18.83 -13.66 2.73
C LEU A 148 -18.99 -14.69 1.60
N ILE A 149 -17.95 -15.46 1.34
CA ILE A 149 -17.84 -16.33 0.15
C ILE A 149 -17.73 -17.79 0.55
N GLY A 150 -16.90 -18.11 1.54
CA GLY A 150 -16.70 -19.48 2.05
C GLY A 150 -16.07 -20.47 1.07
N SER A 151 -15.45 -19.99 -0.03
CA SER A 151 -14.91 -20.84 -1.10
C SER A 151 -13.38 -20.90 -1.04
N LYS A 152 -12.81 -22.11 -1.20
CA LYS A 152 -11.36 -22.32 -1.29
C LYS A 152 -10.72 -21.51 -2.41
N ASP A 153 -11.36 -21.45 -3.58
CA ASP A 153 -10.83 -20.70 -4.73
C ASP A 153 -10.67 -19.20 -4.40
N ALA A 154 -11.54 -18.64 -3.55
CA ALA A 154 -11.44 -17.25 -3.13
C ALA A 154 -10.26 -17.03 -2.16
N HIS A 155 -9.97 -18.00 -1.28
CA HIS A 155 -8.76 -17.98 -0.47
C HIS A 155 -7.49 -18.07 -1.34
N ASP A 156 -7.48 -18.99 -2.30
CA ASP A 156 -6.35 -19.17 -3.22
C ASP A 156 -6.12 -17.90 -4.09
N ASP A 157 -7.20 -17.26 -4.57
CA ASP A 157 -7.15 -15.97 -5.27
C ASP A 157 -6.54 -14.88 -4.37
N PHE A 158 -6.95 -14.81 -3.11
CA PHE A 158 -6.44 -13.82 -2.17
C PHE A 158 -4.97 -14.05 -1.81
N ASP A 159 -4.56 -15.31 -1.60
CA ASP A 159 -3.17 -15.69 -1.33
C ASP A 159 -2.26 -15.32 -2.50
N ALA A 160 -2.73 -15.47 -3.73
CA ALA A 160 -2.00 -15.03 -4.91
C ALA A 160 -1.77 -13.51 -4.92
N VAL A 161 -2.76 -12.72 -4.46
CA VAL A 161 -2.64 -11.27 -4.33
C VAL A 161 -1.63 -10.89 -3.23
N LEU A 162 -1.70 -11.54 -2.06
CA LEU A 162 -0.75 -11.32 -0.96
C LEU A 162 0.69 -11.70 -1.33
N LYS A 163 0.87 -12.83 -2.02
CA LYS A 163 2.20 -13.29 -2.45
C LYS A 163 2.87 -12.29 -3.38
N ARG A 164 2.10 -11.60 -4.24
CA ARG A 164 2.64 -10.51 -5.09
C ARG A 164 3.09 -9.31 -4.27
N LEU A 165 2.31 -8.91 -3.26
CA LEU A 165 2.72 -7.85 -2.34
C LEU A 165 3.99 -8.25 -1.58
N GLN A 166 4.03 -9.45 -1.00
CA GLN A 166 5.20 -9.97 -0.29
C GLN A 166 6.44 -9.96 -1.17
N TRP A 167 6.31 -10.43 -2.43
CA TRP A 167 7.41 -10.39 -3.38
C TRP A 167 7.88 -8.95 -3.66
N ALA A 168 6.96 -8.02 -3.87
CA ALA A 168 7.30 -6.61 -4.07
C ALA A 168 8.00 -6.05 -2.82
N MET A 169 7.48 -6.30 -1.63
CA MET A 169 8.07 -5.80 -0.39
C MET A 169 9.48 -6.34 -0.16
N THR A 170 9.66 -7.66 -0.31
CA THR A 170 10.96 -8.31 -0.12
C THR A 170 11.97 -8.01 -1.23
N SER A 171 11.53 -7.56 -2.40
CA SER A 171 12.43 -7.19 -3.51
C SER A 171 12.84 -5.72 -3.46
N PHE A 172 11.93 -4.83 -3.06
CA PHE A 172 12.12 -3.37 -3.19
C PHE A 172 12.25 -2.63 -1.86
N CYS A 173 11.78 -3.18 -0.73
CA CYS A 173 11.82 -2.48 0.57
C CYS A 173 13.06 -2.80 1.42
N LYS A 174 13.91 -3.73 0.98
CA LYS A 174 14.99 -4.23 1.82
C LYS A 174 15.99 -3.13 2.12
N VAL A 175 16.19 -2.89 3.42
CA VAL A 175 17.35 -2.18 3.94
C VAL A 175 18.59 -2.96 3.48
N PRO A 176 19.61 -2.33 2.87
CA PRO A 176 20.92 -2.96 2.81
C PRO A 176 21.28 -3.32 4.25
N ALA A 177 21.50 -4.60 4.52
CA ALA A 177 21.66 -5.10 5.89
C ALA A 177 22.61 -4.17 6.66
N PRO A 178 22.22 -3.66 7.84
CA PRO A 178 23.16 -2.90 8.66
C PRO A 178 24.34 -3.81 8.93
N ASN A 179 25.45 -3.55 8.26
CA ASN A 179 26.68 -4.24 8.59
C ASN A 179 27.17 -3.59 9.87
N MET A 180 27.38 -4.38 10.93
CA MET A 180 28.05 -3.90 12.15
C MET A 180 29.42 -3.27 11.84
N GLN A 181 29.95 -3.52 10.63
CA GLN A 181 31.19 -2.98 10.13
C GLN A 181 31.10 -1.51 9.65
N THR A 182 29.92 -1.00 9.27
CA THR A 182 29.74 0.40 8.80
C THR A 182 28.32 0.90 9.06
N PRO A 183 28.02 1.48 10.24
CA PRO A 183 26.71 2.09 10.47
C PRO A 183 26.46 3.26 9.48
N PRO A 184 25.19 3.46 9.05
CA PRO A 184 24.84 4.42 7.99
C PRO A 184 24.93 5.89 8.41
N GLY A 185 25.40 6.21 9.63
CA GLY A 185 25.74 7.58 9.98
C GLY A 185 26.20 7.77 11.43
N PRO A 186 26.70 8.99 11.77
CA PRO A 186 27.27 9.30 13.09
C PRO A 186 26.29 9.31 14.28
N ARG A 187 25.01 9.01 14.05
CA ARG A 187 23.92 9.12 15.04
C ARG A 187 23.24 7.78 15.35
N ASP A 188 23.79 6.66 14.89
CA ASP A 188 23.25 5.36 15.23
C ASP A 188 23.58 5.01 16.70
N ALA A 189 22.57 4.62 17.49
CA ALA A 189 22.72 4.33 18.91
C ALA A 189 23.62 3.11 19.17
N ALA A 190 23.79 2.25 18.17
CA ALA A 190 24.73 1.14 18.19
C ALA A 190 26.22 1.57 18.21
N TYR A 191 26.52 2.86 18.05
CA TYR A 191 27.90 3.40 17.99
C TYR A 191 28.30 4.23 19.21
N TRP A 192 27.39 4.50 20.16
CA TRP A 192 27.68 5.36 21.33
C TRP A 192 28.22 4.59 22.55
N GLU A 193 28.99 3.52 22.32
CA GLU A 193 29.88 3.03 23.37
C GLU A 193 31.12 3.92 23.37
N SER A 194 31.29 4.73 24.42
CA SER A 194 32.57 5.40 24.63
C SER A 194 33.65 4.32 24.77
N ASN A 195 34.88 4.61 24.37
CA ASN A 195 36.01 3.68 24.57
C ASN A 195 36.13 3.21 26.03
N ASP A 196 35.63 4.01 26.98
CA ASP A 196 35.59 3.68 28.41
C ASP A 196 34.53 2.62 28.79
N THR A 197 33.56 2.35 27.90
CA THR A 197 32.45 1.41 28.11
C THR A 197 32.50 0.19 27.18
N ALA A 198 33.41 0.17 26.20
CA ALA A 198 33.60 -0.94 25.26
C ALA A 198 33.99 -2.27 25.97
N ASP A 199 34.69 -2.19 27.11
CA ASP A 199 35.04 -3.37 27.91
C ASP A 199 33.84 -3.92 28.73
N LEU A 200 32.76 -3.13 28.86
CA LEU A 200 31.57 -3.49 29.66
C LEU A 200 30.41 -4.00 28.79
N SER A 201 30.44 -3.80 27.47
CA SER A 201 29.32 -4.13 26.57
C SER A 201 29.26 -5.59 26.16
N GLN A 202 30.35 -6.35 26.35
CA GLN A 202 30.27 -7.80 26.30
C GLN A 202 29.65 -8.31 27.60
N TYR A 203 28.33 -8.49 27.59
CA TYR A 203 27.67 -9.34 28.58
C TYR A 203 28.28 -10.75 28.51
N GLN A 204 29.30 -11.02 29.33
CA GLN A 204 29.84 -12.35 29.55
C GLN A 204 28.78 -13.11 30.33
N GLY A 205 27.93 -13.85 29.62
CA GLY A 205 26.84 -14.62 30.22
C GLY A 205 27.36 -15.65 31.21
N VAL A 206 27.54 -15.24 32.47
CA VAL A 206 27.66 -16.17 33.59
C VAL A 206 26.23 -16.48 34.02
N SER A 207 25.62 -17.46 33.36
CA SER A 207 24.36 -18.04 33.80
C SER A 207 24.53 -18.53 35.23
N ALA A 208 23.83 -17.90 36.17
CA ALA A 208 23.82 -18.30 37.56
C ALA A 208 23.46 -19.79 37.68
N LEU A 209 24.29 -20.56 38.39
CA LEU A 209 24.01 -21.96 38.69
C LEU A 209 22.67 -22.05 39.46
N PRO A 210 21.74 -22.93 39.05
CA PRO A 210 20.47 -23.10 39.74
C PRO A 210 20.73 -23.63 41.17
N LYS A 211 20.04 -23.04 42.15
CA LYS A 211 20.02 -23.49 43.55
C LYS A 211 19.14 -24.71 43.72
#